data_AF-A0A535NNU7-F1
#
_entry.id   AF-A0A535NNU7-F1
#
_cell.length_a   1.000
_cell.length_b   1.000
_cell.length_c   1.000
_cell.angle_alpha   90.00
_cell.angle_beta   90.00
_cell.angle_gamma   90.00
#
_symmetry.space_group_name_H-M   'P 1'
#
loop_
_entity.id
_entity.type
_entity.pdbx_description
1 polymer ?
#
loop_
_entity_poly.entity_id
_entity_poly.type
_entity_poly.pdbx_seq_one_letter_code
_entity_poly.pdbx_strand_id
1 'polypeptide(L)'
;MVIILVGGQWGDEGKGKVIDYLAAKADMVIRSQGGNNAGHTVITEDGEFKFQLMPSGILYPDCTCVIGNGVVVDPIVLLKEIAQLSERGIEPKNLVVSERAHMVMRYHPLFDQLEEEARGDDRLGTTWRGIGPAYADKVRRIGFRIGDLQKEAFMRKKLAFVVDQVKNPILTKLYGGEPYDWESMLAEYATYAKQLDPYIKDTFPIVQDALDRNANILLEGAQATMLDLDFGTYPYVTSSNPTAGGALTGSGIPPTKVDLTIGVFKAYTSRVGYGPFPSELTFRIGDLQKEAFMRKKLAFVVDQVKNPILTKLYGGEPYDWESMLAEYATYAKQLDPYIKDTFPIVQDALDRNANILLEGAQATMLDLDFGTYPYVTSSNPTAGGALTGSGIPPTKVDLTIGVFKAYTSRVGYGPFPSELTNEIGDQIRERGHEFGTVTGRARRIGWFDAAVARYTCRVNGVGVAALMRLDILDDQPHLKICTGYRFRGTTYDHPLANISHYKHCEPVYEEMEGWQKEIGSARCWDDLPQRCRDYVVRISELIKAPIELVGTGPRRDQFVTRGRKLFN
;
A
#
# COMPACT_ATOMS: atom_id res chain seq x y z
N MET A 1 16.20 14.30 8.56
CA MET A 1 15.11 15.13 7.98
C MET A 1 14.45 14.37 6.83
N VAL A 2 13.12 14.31 6.74
CA VAL A 2 12.37 13.64 5.67
C VAL A 2 11.70 14.68 4.76
N ILE A 3 12.10 14.69 3.48
CA ILE A 3 11.56 15.56 2.45
C ILE A 3 10.78 14.75 1.42
N ILE A 4 9.58 15.20 1.07
CA ILE A 4 8.80 14.68 -0.06
C ILE A 4 8.85 15.68 -1.19
N LEU A 5 9.15 15.22 -2.41
CA LEU A 5 9.09 16.06 -3.60
C LEU A 5 7.94 15.61 -4.50
N VAL A 6 7.02 16.53 -4.81
CA VAL A 6 5.85 16.28 -5.68
C VAL A 6 5.87 17.22 -6.88
N GLY A 7 5.45 16.73 -8.05
CA GLY A 7 5.21 17.57 -9.22
C GLY A 7 3.83 18.20 -9.12
N GLY A 8 3.71 19.51 -9.30
CA GLY A 8 2.47 20.24 -9.07
C GLY A 8 1.53 20.33 -10.29
N GLN A 9 1.88 19.75 -11.45
CA GLN A 9 1.12 19.86 -12.70
C GLN A 9 0.84 18.45 -13.28
N TRP A 10 0.91 18.26 -14.61
CA TRP A 10 0.59 17.01 -15.34
C TRP A 10 1.85 16.26 -15.81
N GLY A 11 2.90 16.27 -15.00
CA GLY A 11 4.14 15.56 -15.30
C GLY A 11 5.15 16.43 -16.04
N ASP A 12 6.41 16.00 -16.01
CA ASP A 12 7.55 16.74 -16.55
C ASP A 12 7.63 18.19 -16.02
N GLU A 13 7.72 18.41 -14.70
CA GLU A 13 7.93 19.75 -14.12
C GLU A 13 9.42 20.11 -13.96
N GLY A 14 10.33 19.27 -14.47
CA GLY A 14 11.76 19.42 -14.20
C GLY A 14 12.18 18.95 -12.80
N LYS A 15 11.38 18.07 -12.17
CA LYS A 15 11.66 17.48 -10.85
C LYS A 15 13.09 16.94 -10.73
N GLY A 16 13.59 16.29 -11.79
CA GLY A 16 14.91 15.65 -11.80
C GLY A 16 16.05 16.55 -11.33
N LYS A 17 16.04 17.84 -11.71
CA LYS A 17 17.05 18.80 -11.28
C LYS A 17 17.00 19.10 -9.78
N VAL A 18 15.79 19.24 -9.23
CA VAL A 18 15.60 19.49 -7.80
C VAL A 18 15.93 18.24 -7.00
N ILE A 19 15.52 17.07 -7.50
CA ILE A 19 15.83 15.77 -6.90
C ILE A 19 17.35 15.57 -6.84
N ASP A 20 18.07 15.77 -7.94
CA ASP A 20 19.52 15.62 -7.98
C ASP A 20 20.23 16.56 -6.98
N TYR A 21 19.85 17.83 -6.95
CA TYR A 21 20.38 18.80 -5.99
C TYR A 21 20.17 18.38 -4.52
N LEU A 22 19.00 17.79 -4.20
CA LEU A 22 18.70 17.30 -2.85
C LEU A 22 19.35 15.95 -2.57
N ALA A 23 19.47 15.08 -3.57
CA ALA A 23 20.03 13.74 -3.47
C ALA A 23 21.52 13.79 -3.09
N ALA A 24 22.27 14.79 -3.56
CA ALA A 24 23.66 15.04 -3.16
C ALA A 24 23.86 15.22 -1.64
N LYS A 25 22.79 15.53 -0.89
CA LYS A 25 22.81 15.75 0.57
C LYS A 25 21.96 14.72 1.32
N ALA A 26 21.36 13.77 0.61
CA ALA A 26 20.50 12.75 1.19
C ALA A 26 21.34 11.54 1.62
N ASP A 27 21.03 11.02 2.81
CA ASP A 27 21.47 9.71 3.26
C ASP A 27 20.71 8.59 2.53
N MET A 28 19.48 8.87 2.10
CA MET A 28 18.61 7.91 1.46
C MET A 28 17.66 8.59 0.46
N VAL A 29 17.56 8.04 -0.74
CA VAL A 29 16.57 8.45 -1.74
C VAL A 29 15.65 7.27 -2.04
N ILE A 30 14.34 7.47 -1.90
CA ILE A 30 13.33 6.44 -2.11
C ILE A 30 12.42 6.85 -3.27
N ARG A 31 12.37 6.01 -4.31
CA ARG A 31 11.29 6.07 -5.30
C ARG A 31 10.12 5.27 -4.76
N SER A 32 8.99 5.94 -4.50
CA SER A 32 7.88 5.35 -3.74
C SER A 32 6.74 4.81 -4.63
N GLN A 33 6.60 5.27 -5.87
CA GLN A 33 5.48 4.90 -6.75
C GLN A 33 5.87 4.93 -8.24
N GLY A 34 4.93 4.49 -9.08
CA GLY A 34 5.07 4.48 -10.53
C GLY A 34 5.85 3.27 -11.02
N GLY A 35 6.56 3.43 -12.12
CA GLY A 35 7.45 2.42 -12.68
C GLY A 35 8.36 3.05 -13.74
N ASN A 36 8.65 2.29 -14.80
CA ASN A 36 9.44 2.75 -15.94
C ASN A 36 8.67 3.68 -16.91
N ASN A 37 7.47 4.15 -16.54
CA ASN A 37 6.70 5.18 -17.24
C ASN A 37 7.08 6.62 -16.87
N ALA A 38 7.92 6.77 -15.86
CA ALA A 38 8.58 8.02 -15.54
C ALA A 38 10.06 7.90 -15.89
N GLY A 39 10.71 9.06 -16.03
CA GLY A 39 12.16 9.12 -16.10
C GLY A 39 12.66 10.49 -15.73
N HIS A 40 13.91 10.54 -15.29
CA HIS A 40 14.62 11.78 -15.05
C HIS A 40 16.00 11.69 -15.71
N THR A 41 16.47 12.85 -16.17
CA THR A 41 17.83 13.00 -16.67
C THR A 41 18.64 13.72 -15.62
N VAL A 42 19.75 13.11 -15.20
CA VAL A 42 20.75 13.73 -14.32
C VAL A 42 21.95 14.10 -15.16
N ILE A 43 22.44 15.32 -15.00
CA ILE A 43 23.63 15.81 -15.71
C ILE A 43 24.67 16.12 -14.64
N THR A 44 25.71 15.29 -14.56
CA THR A 44 26.84 15.48 -13.64
C THR A 44 28.11 15.81 -14.43
N GLU A 45 29.23 16.00 -13.74
CA GLU A 45 30.55 16.16 -14.37
C GLU A 45 30.95 14.91 -15.19
N ASP A 46 30.43 13.73 -14.82
CA ASP A 46 30.64 12.45 -15.51
C ASP A 46 29.69 12.24 -16.71
N GLY A 47 28.84 13.22 -17.01
CA GLY A 47 27.98 13.26 -18.19
C GLY A 47 26.49 13.08 -17.90
N GLU A 48 25.74 12.73 -18.95
CA GLU A 48 24.28 12.60 -18.91
C GLU A 48 23.85 11.16 -18.57
N PHE A 49 23.05 11.00 -17.52
CA PHE A 49 22.45 9.75 -17.07
C PHE A 49 20.93 9.82 -17.20
N LYS A 50 20.31 8.75 -17.71
CA LYS A 50 18.86 8.65 -17.87
C LYS A 50 18.35 7.47 -17.09
N PHE A 51 17.56 7.73 -16.05
CA PHE A 51 16.98 6.69 -15.22
C PHE A 51 15.46 6.71 -15.33
N GLN A 52 14.88 5.53 -15.40
CA GLN A 52 13.44 5.28 -15.38
C GLN A 52 13.01 4.64 -14.06
N LEU A 53 13.74 3.66 -13.53
CA LEU A 53 13.43 3.00 -12.26
C LEU A 53 14.40 3.38 -11.14
N MET A 54 15.69 3.53 -11.47
CA MET A 54 16.71 3.86 -10.49
C MET A 54 16.45 5.22 -9.84
N PRO A 55 16.55 5.34 -8.50
CA PRO A 55 16.51 6.65 -7.85
C PRO A 55 17.72 7.51 -8.24
N SER A 56 17.53 8.83 -8.33
CA SER A 56 18.60 9.77 -8.77
C SER A 56 19.84 9.72 -7.88
N GLY A 57 19.66 9.36 -6.60
CA GLY A 57 20.73 9.29 -5.61
C GLY A 57 21.82 8.25 -5.90
N ILE A 58 21.63 7.38 -6.89
CA ILE A 58 22.54 6.25 -7.14
C ILE A 58 23.96 6.71 -7.53
N LEU A 59 24.07 7.93 -8.06
CA LEU A 59 25.35 8.54 -8.43
C LEU A 59 26.18 8.97 -7.20
N TYR A 60 25.60 8.94 -6.00
CA TYR A 60 26.26 9.29 -4.74
C TYR A 60 26.50 8.02 -3.90
N PRO A 61 27.76 7.56 -3.74
CA PRO A 61 28.06 6.27 -3.10
C PRO A 61 27.52 6.09 -1.67
N ASP A 62 27.45 7.18 -0.90
CA ASP A 62 26.99 7.18 0.49
C ASP A 62 25.45 7.27 0.62
N CYS A 63 24.74 7.53 -0.49
CA CYS A 63 23.28 7.60 -0.50
C CYS A 63 22.68 6.22 -0.72
N THR A 64 21.88 5.71 0.22
CA THR A 64 21.12 4.48 0.01
C THR A 64 19.95 4.72 -0.95
N CYS A 65 19.88 3.99 -2.05
CA CYS A 65 18.82 4.15 -3.04
C CYS A 65 17.79 3.03 -2.94
N VAL A 66 16.55 3.39 -2.61
CA VAL A 66 15.47 2.41 -2.39
C VAL A 66 14.44 2.52 -3.50
N ILE A 67 14.16 1.39 -4.16
CA ILE A 67 12.94 1.20 -4.94
C ILE A 67 11.87 0.64 -4.01
N GLY A 68 10.92 1.48 -3.63
CA GLY A 68 9.88 1.20 -2.64
C GLY A 68 8.80 0.24 -3.13
N ASN A 69 7.98 -0.26 -2.20
CA ASN A 69 6.93 -1.25 -2.47
C ASN A 69 5.79 -0.72 -3.35
N GLY A 70 5.62 0.60 -3.42
CA GLY A 70 4.62 1.22 -4.28
C GLY A 70 5.03 1.23 -5.76
N VAL A 71 6.29 0.93 -6.11
CA VAL A 71 6.77 0.86 -7.49
C VAL A 71 6.43 -0.48 -8.14
N VAL A 72 6.02 -0.45 -9.42
CA VAL A 72 6.03 -1.62 -10.29
C VAL A 72 7.35 -1.66 -11.08
N VAL A 73 8.12 -2.72 -10.86
CA VAL A 73 9.50 -2.88 -11.33
C VAL A 73 9.52 -3.81 -12.54
N ASP A 74 9.95 -3.29 -13.68
CA ASP A 74 10.31 -4.09 -14.84
C ASP A 74 11.75 -4.60 -14.68
N PRO A 75 11.97 -5.93 -14.49
CA PRO A 75 13.30 -6.49 -14.29
C PRO A 75 14.24 -6.20 -15.46
N ILE A 76 13.71 -6.14 -16.68
CA ILE A 76 14.52 -5.96 -17.89
C ILE A 76 15.05 -4.53 -17.94
N VAL A 77 14.19 -3.56 -17.66
CA VAL A 77 14.61 -2.15 -17.60
C VAL A 77 15.58 -1.91 -16.45
N LEU A 78 15.32 -2.48 -15.27
CA LEU A 78 16.22 -2.32 -14.14
C LEU A 78 17.61 -2.92 -14.40
N LEU A 79 17.67 -4.14 -14.96
CA LEU A 79 18.95 -4.77 -15.33
C LEU A 79 19.70 -3.98 -16.39
N LYS A 80 18.99 -3.37 -17.35
CA LYS A 80 19.59 -2.48 -18.34
C LYS A 80 20.20 -1.23 -17.69
N GLU A 81 19.49 -0.60 -16.75
CA GLU A 81 20.01 0.57 -16.02
C GLU A 81 21.24 0.21 -15.18
N ILE A 82 21.23 -0.95 -14.52
CA ILE A 82 22.39 -1.49 -13.79
C ILE A 82 23.58 -1.69 -14.74
N ALA A 83 23.36 -2.33 -15.89
CA ALA A 83 24.42 -2.55 -16.87
C ALA A 83 25.00 -1.23 -17.43
N GLN A 84 24.14 -0.24 -17.70
CA GLN A 84 24.56 1.09 -18.16
C GLN A 84 25.44 1.83 -17.13
N LEU A 85 25.20 1.62 -15.83
CA LEU A 85 26.08 2.14 -14.79
C LEU A 85 27.41 1.38 -14.73
N SER A 86 27.38 0.05 -14.76
CA SER A 86 28.60 -0.77 -14.75
C SER A 86 29.50 -0.49 -15.96
N GLU A 87 28.93 -0.24 -17.15
CA GLU A 87 29.68 0.18 -18.35
C GLU A 87 30.43 1.51 -18.16
N ARG A 88 29.95 2.36 -17.25
CA ARG A 88 30.58 3.63 -16.86
C ARG A 88 31.44 3.51 -15.60
N GLY A 89 31.68 2.28 -15.11
CA GLY A 89 32.48 2.02 -13.91
C GLY A 89 31.77 2.32 -12.59
N ILE A 90 30.44 2.50 -12.61
CA ILE A 90 29.63 2.76 -11.42
C ILE A 90 28.92 1.47 -11.03
N GLU A 91 29.30 0.89 -9.90
CA GLU A 91 28.65 -0.31 -9.35
C GLU A 91 27.54 0.11 -8.36
N PRO A 92 26.25 -0.21 -8.60
CA PRO A 92 25.12 0.28 -7.80
C PRO A 92 24.96 -0.46 -6.46
N LYS A 93 26.03 -0.58 -5.66
CA LYS A 93 26.07 -1.34 -4.40
C LYS A 93 25.12 -0.82 -3.32
N ASN A 94 24.76 0.46 -3.42
CA ASN A 94 23.83 1.19 -2.56
C ASN A 94 22.36 1.05 -3.00
N LEU A 95 22.07 0.31 -4.08
CA LEU A 95 20.70 0.02 -4.51
C LEU A 95 20.05 -1.06 -3.64
N VAL A 96 18.81 -0.80 -3.26
CA VAL A 96 17.93 -1.73 -2.56
C VAL A 96 16.57 -1.76 -3.26
N VAL A 97 16.12 -2.95 -3.63
CA VAL A 97 14.82 -3.19 -4.26
C VAL A 97 13.92 -3.88 -3.26
N SER A 98 12.76 -3.29 -2.97
CA SER A 98 11.81 -3.88 -2.04
C SER A 98 11.32 -5.23 -2.53
N GLU A 99 11.43 -6.26 -1.70
CA GLU A 99 10.83 -7.57 -2.01
C GLU A 99 9.30 -7.51 -2.12
N ARG A 100 8.67 -6.44 -1.60
CA ARG A 100 7.23 -6.17 -1.69
C ARG A 100 6.82 -5.45 -2.99
N ALA A 101 7.75 -4.86 -3.73
CA ALA A 101 7.48 -4.20 -5.00
C ALA A 101 6.91 -5.21 -6.01
N HIS A 102 5.97 -4.78 -6.85
CA HIS A 102 5.38 -5.66 -7.86
C HIS A 102 6.21 -5.68 -9.12
N MET A 103 6.19 -6.79 -9.84
CA MET A 103 6.94 -7.00 -11.06
C MET A 103 6.07 -6.70 -12.28
N VAL A 104 6.59 -5.90 -13.21
CA VAL A 104 6.05 -5.82 -14.57
C VAL A 104 6.48 -7.07 -15.32
N MET A 105 5.50 -7.90 -15.66
CA MET A 105 5.66 -9.15 -16.39
C MET A 105 5.63 -8.92 -17.90
N ARG A 106 6.21 -9.85 -18.67
CA ARG A 106 6.29 -9.79 -20.16
C ARG A 106 4.94 -9.53 -20.84
N TYR A 107 3.86 -10.06 -20.27
CA TYR A 107 2.52 -9.89 -20.80
C TYR A 107 1.90 -8.51 -20.50
N HIS A 108 2.38 -7.78 -19.48
CA HIS A 108 1.77 -6.50 -19.10
C HIS A 108 1.87 -5.43 -20.19
N PRO A 109 3.02 -5.18 -20.85
CA PRO A 109 3.09 -4.26 -21.98
C PRO A 109 2.14 -4.63 -23.12
N LEU A 110 2.00 -5.93 -23.42
CA LEU A 110 1.08 -6.42 -24.45
C LEU A 110 -0.38 -6.13 -24.07
N PHE A 111 -0.80 -6.42 -22.83
CA PHE A 111 -2.14 -6.07 -22.36
C PHE A 111 -2.40 -4.57 -22.39
N ASP A 112 -1.41 -3.75 -22.01
CA ASP A 112 -1.51 -2.28 -22.04
C ASP A 112 -1.78 -1.79 -23.48
N GLN A 113 -1.03 -2.31 -24.46
CA GLN A 113 -1.23 -2.01 -25.88
C GLN A 113 -2.62 -2.46 -26.37
N LEU A 114 -3.00 -3.72 -26.13
CA LEU A 114 -4.27 -4.28 -26.57
C LEU A 114 -5.48 -3.55 -25.97
N GLU A 115 -5.39 -3.13 -24.70
CA GLU A 115 -6.44 -2.36 -24.02
C GLU A 115 -6.57 -0.93 -24.60
N GLU A 116 -5.46 -0.28 -24.95
CA GLU A 116 -5.49 1.03 -25.62
C GLU A 116 -5.98 0.94 -27.06
N GLU A 117 -5.60 -0.10 -27.80
CA GLU A 117 -6.10 -0.35 -29.15
C GLU A 117 -7.61 -0.56 -29.16
N ALA A 118 -8.14 -1.35 -28.21
CA ALA A 118 -9.56 -1.59 -28.05
C ALA A 118 -10.38 -0.33 -27.72
N ARG A 119 -9.76 0.70 -27.13
CA ARG A 119 -10.42 1.99 -26.83
C ARG A 119 -10.61 2.90 -28.04
N GLY A 120 -9.92 2.66 -29.15
CA GLY A 120 -10.05 3.47 -30.37
C GLY A 120 -9.76 4.96 -30.12
N ASP A 121 -10.74 5.83 -30.39
CA ASP A 121 -10.62 7.28 -30.20
C ASP A 121 -10.62 7.72 -28.72
N ASP A 122 -10.95 6.83 -27.78
CA ASP A 122 -10.98 7.11 -26.33
C ASP A 122 -9.71 6.62 -25.59
N ARG A 123 -8.58 6.53 -26.29
CA ARG A 123 -7.30 6.15 -25.70
C ARG A 123 -6.92 7.06 -24.53
N LEU A 124 -6.34 6.45 -23.48
CA LEU A 124 -5.86 7.20 -22.32
C LEU A 124 -4.46 7.78 -22.56
N GLY A 125 -3.69 7.18 -23.47
CA GLY A 125 -2.34 7.62 -23.82
C GLY A 125 -1.34 7.04 -22.84
N THR A 126 -1.46 5.75 -22.56
CA THR A 126 -0.52 5.04 -21.68
C THR A 126 0.86 4.95 -22.34
N THR A 127 1.89 4.66 -21.56
CA THR A 127 3.27 4.55 -22.08
C THR A 127 3.55 3.19 -22.72
N TRP A 128 2.56 2.29 -22.80
CA TRP A 128 2.68 0.90 -23.27
C TRP A 128 3.79 0.12 -22.54
N ARG A 129 4.02 0.46 -21.28
CA ARG A 129 5.02 -0.17 -20.41
C ARG A 129 4.41 -1.20 -19.47
N GLY A 130 3.08 -1.40 -19.50
CA GLY A 130 2.43 -2.38 -18.65
C GLY A 130 2.14 -1.90 -17.23
N ILE A 131 2.20 -0.60 -16.96
CA ILE A 131 2.02 -0.05 -15.60
C ILE A 131 0.62 -0.32 -15.09
N GLY A 132 -0.41 0.03 -15.87
CA GLY A 132 -1.81 -0.20 -15.51
C GLY A 132 -2.11 -1.67 -15.25
N PRO A 133 -1.80 -2.58 -16.21
CA PRO A 133 -1.97 -4.02 -15.99
C PRO A 133 -1.20 -4.58 -14.78
N ALA A 134 0.01 -4.08 -14.49
CA ALA A 134 0.78 -4.50 -13.31
C ALA A 134 0.13 -4.07 -11.99
N TYR A 135 -0.33 -2.80 -11.89
CA TYR A 135 -1.09 -2.34 -10.73
C TYR A 135 -2.44 -3.05 -10.60
N ALA A 136 -3.12 -3.34 -11.71
CA ALA A 136 -4.36 -4.11 -11.70
C ALA A 136 -4.13 -5.51 -11.11
N ASP A 137 -3.04 -6.19 -11.49
CA ASP A 137 -2.70 -7.50 -10.94
C ASP A 137 -2.29 -7.42 -9.45
N LYS A 138 -1.60 -6.35 -9.04
CA LYS A 138 -1.31 -6.04 -7.62
C LYS A 138 -2.61 -5.97 -6.82
N VAL A 139 -3.54 -5.10 -7.22
CA VAL A 139 -4.82 -4.87 -6.51
C VAL A 139 -5.72 -6.11 -6.56
N ARG A 140 -5.68 -6.89 -7.65
CA ARG A 140 -6.38 -8.19 -7.77
C ARG A 140 -5.75 -9.31 -6.94
N ARG A 141 -4.56 -9.08 -6.37
CA ARG A 141 -3.79 -10.03 -5.56
C ARG A 141 -3.32 -11.27 -6.34
N ILE A 142 -3.14 -11.12 -7.65
CA ILE A 142 -2.55 -12.14 -8.54
C ILE A 142 -1.15 -11.76 -9.04
N GLY A 143 -0.76 -10.49 -8.89
CA GLY A 143 0.51 -9.96 -9.37
C GLY A 143 1.71 -10.58 -8.68
N PHE A 144 2.82 -10.65 -9.43
CA PHE A 144 4.11 -11.14 -8.97
C PHE A 144 4.85 -10.04 -8.23
N ARG A 145 5.48 -10.37 -7.10
CA ARG A 145 6.35 -9.45 -6.37
C ARG A 145 7.81 -9.73 -6.74
N ILE A 146 8.68 -8.74 -6.63
CA ILE A 146 10.11 -8.92 -6.90
C ILE A 146 10.72 -9.99 -5.98
N GLY A 147 10.29 -10.08 -4.71
CA GLY A 147 10.68 -11.16 -3.80
C GLY A 147 10.22 -12.57 -4.21
N ASP A 148 9.33 -12.70 -5.20
CA ASP A 148 8.97 -14.02 -5.74
C ASP A 148 10.14 -14.62 -6.56
N LEU A 149 11.01 -13.79 -7.16
CA LEU A 149 12.19 -14.24 -7.92
C LEU A 149 13.14 -15.11 -7.09
N GLN A 150 13.19 -14.89 -5.77
CA GLN A 150 14.02 -15.67 -4.84
C GLN A 150 13.41 -17.05 -4.50
N LYS A 151 12.29 -17.45 -5.15
CA LYS A 151 11.53 -18.67 -4.86
C LYS A 151 11.04 -19.37 -6.11
N GLU A 152 11.91 -20.15 -6.73
CA GLU A 152 11.58 -20.87 -7.96
C GLU A 152 10.31 -21.73 -7.83
N ALA A 153 10.15 -22.50 -6.74
CA ALA A 153 8.97 -23.35 -6.54
C ALA A 153 7.66 -22.55 -6.46
N PHE A 154 7.69 -21.36 -5.85
CA PHE A 154 6.54 -20.47 -5.77
C PHE A 154 6.25 -19.81 -7.13
N MET A 155 7.30 -19.33 -7.80
CA MET A 155 7.22 -18.76 -9.16
C MET A 155 6.60 -19.76 -10.14
N ARG A 156 7.06 -21.01 -10.15
CA ARG A 156 6.52 -22.09 -10.98
C ARG A 156 5.01 -22.25 -10.78
N LYS A 157 4.57 -22.43 -9.53
CA LYS A 157 3.14 -22.62 -9.21
C LYS A 157 2.30 -21.41 -9.63
N LYS A 158 2.81 -20.20 -9.40
CA LYS A 158 2.09 -18.95 -9.67
C LYS A 158 2.06 -18.64 -11.17
N LEU A 159 3.13 -18.89 -11.91
CA LEU A 159 3.18 -18.77 -13.37
C LEU A 159 2.19 -19.74 -14.03
N ALA A 160 2.22 -21.02 -13.64
CA ALA A 160 1.26 -22.00 -14.14
C ALA A 160 -0.20 -21.57 -13.90
N PHE A 161 -0.52 -20.98 -12.75
CA PHE A 161 -1.88 -20.46 -12.51
C PHE A 161 -2.17 -19.17 -13.29
N VAL A 162 -1.36 -18.13 -13.11
CA VAL A 162 -1.65 -16.79 -13.63
C VAL A 162 -1.50 -16.73 -15.15
N VAL A 163 -0.45 -17.32 -15.72
CA VAL A 163 -0.24 -17.28 -17.17
C VAL A 163 -1.23 -18.22 -17.86
N ASP A 164 -1.26 -19.50 -17.48
CA ASP A 164 -2.05 -20.50 -18.21
C ASP A 164 -3.56 -20.39 -17.97
N GLN A 165 -3.99 -20.16 -16.72
CA GLN A 165 -5.42 -20.18 -16.38
C GLN A 165 -6.08 -18.81 -16.38
N VAL A 166 -5.31 -17.71 -16.35
CA VAL A 166 -5.86 -16.34 -16.28
C VAL A 166 -5.48 -15.52 -17.50
N LYS A 167 -4.19 -15.34 -17.80
CA LYS A 167 -3.73 -14.41 -18.83
C LYS A 167 -3.87 -14.97 -20.25
N ASN A 168 -3.44 -16.20 -20.50
CA ASN A 168 -3.55 -16.85 -21.82
C ASN A 168 -5.02 -16.97 -22.28
N PRO A 169 -6.00 -17.33 -21.44
CA PRO A 169 -7.39 -17.36 -21.86
C PRO A 169 -7.94 -15.98 -22.21
N ILE A 170 -7.53 -14.92 -21.50
CA ILE A 170 -7.90 -13.55 -21.88
C ILE A 170 -7.23 -13.19 -23.22
N LEU A 171 -5.93 -13.40 -23.35
CA LEU A 171 -5.18 -13.06 -24.55
C LEU A 171 -5.73 -13.76 -25.82
N THR A 172 -5.97 -15.06 -25.74
CA THR A 172 -6.45 -15.87 -26.87
C THR A 172 -7.93 -15.65 -27.16
N LYS A 173 -8.82 -15.71 -26.15
CA LYS A 173 -10.28 -15.66 -26.38
C LYS A 173 -10.83 -14.25 -26.55
N LEU A 174 -10.22 -13.25 -25.89
CA LEU A 174 -10.68 -11.86 -25.97
C LEU A 174 -9.98 -11.12 -27.10
N TYR A 175 -8.65 -11.20 -27.15
CA TYR A 175 -7.84 -10.39 -28.06
C TYR A 175 -7.34 -11.15 -29.31
N GLY A 176 -7.53 -12.47 -29.38
CA GLY A 176 -7.04 -13.27 -30.50
C GLY A 176 -5.52 -13.34 -30.61
N GLY A 177 -4.80 -13.05 -29.51
CA GLY A 177 -3.34 -13.08 -29.46
C GLY A 177 -2.79 -14.49 -29.17
N GLU A 178 -1.49 -14.65 -29.40
CA GLU A 178 -0.77 -15.90 -29.12
C GLU A 178 -0.55 -16.11 -27.62
N PRO A 179 -0.71 -17.33 -27.09
CA PRO A 179 -0.48 -17.62 -25.68
C PRO A 179 1.02 -17.54 -25.33
N TYR A 180 1.31 -17.16 -24.09
CA TYR A 180 2.67 -17.27 -23.54
C TYR A 180 2.94 -18.68 -23.01
N ASP A 181 4.12 -19.21 -23.30
CA ASP A 181 4.64 -20.38 -22.61
C ASP A 181 5.24 -19.98 -21.26
N TRP A 182 4.60 -20.43 -20.18
CA TRP A 182 5.01 -20.09 -18.83
C TRP A 182 6.30 -20.81 -18.41
N GLU A 183 6.66 -21.94 -19.03
CA GLU A 183 7.92 -22.64 -18.74
C GLU A 183 9.12 -21.89 -19.29
N SER A 184 9.04 -21.39 -20.53
CA SER A 184 10.02 -20.48 -21.11
C SER A 184 10.16 -19.19 -20.29
N MET A 185 9.03 -18.61 -19.85
CA MET A 185 9.06 -17.46 -18.93
C MET A 185 9.77 -17.80 -17.61
N LEU A 186 9.51 -18.98 -17.02
CA LEU A 186 10.19 -19.37 -15.78
C LEU A 186 11.72 -19.44 -15.97
N ALA A 187 12.18 -20.02 -17.08
CA ALA A 187 13.60 -20.12 -17.40
C ALA A 187 14.24 -18.72 -17.57
N GLU A 188 13.57 -17.82 -18.28
CA GLU A 188 14.00 -16.42 -18.43
C GLU A 188 14.09 -15.71 -17.08
N TYR A 189 13.04 -15.80 -16.25
CA TYR A 189 12.97 -15.08 -14.97
C TYR A 189 13.93 -15.65 -13.94
N ALA A 190 14.32 -16.93 -14.04
CA ALA A 190 15.40 -17.50 -13.24
C ALA A 190 16.76 -16.84 -13.54
N THR A 191 16.99 -16.33 -14.75
CA THR A 191 18.19 -15.55 -15.07
C THR A 191 18.14 -14.15 -14.43
N TYR A 192 16.97 -13.52 -14.39
CA TYR A 192 16.76 -12.24 -13.71
C TYR A 192 16.92 -12.39 -12.20
N ALA A 193 16.39 -13.47 -11.63
CA ALA A 193 16.53 -13.79 -10.21
C ALA A 193 18.00 -13.81 -9.78
N LYS A 194 18.87 -14.51 -10.52
CA LYS A 194 20.31 -14.57 -10.22
C LYS A 194 20.99 -13.20 -10.22
N GLN A 195 20.62 -12.32 -11.15
CA GLN A 195 21.23 -11.00 -11.30
C GLN A 195 20.68 -9.98 -10.29
N LEU A 196 19.40 -10.09 -9.94
CA LEU A 196 18.73 -9.14 -9.03
C LEU A 196 18.85 -9.53 -7.55
N ASP A 197 19.15 -10.80 -7.23
CA ASP A 197 19.23 -11.30 -5.86
C ASP A 197 20.03 -10.41 -4.89
N PRO A 198 21.21 -9.84 -5.26
CA PRO A 198 21.97 -8.98 -4.36
C PRO A 198 21.25 -7.70 -3.91
N TYR A 199 20.27 -7.24 -4.70
CA TYR A 199 19.57 -5.98 -4.48
C TYR A 199 18.21 -6.18 -3.77
N ILE A 200 17.64 -7.39 -3.81
CA ILE A 200 16.29 -7.67 -3.27
C ILE A 200 16.36 -7.83 -1.75
N LYS A 201 15.74 -6.93 -1.00
CA LYS A 201 15.74 -6.94 0.48
C LYS A 201 14.38 -6.57 1.06
N ASP A 202 14.16 -6.93 2.32
CA ASP A 202 13.10 -6.32 3.13
C ASP A 202 13.51 -4.86 3.42
N THR A 203 12.84 -3.92 2.76
CA THR A 203 13.13 -2.49 2.90
C THR A 203 12.61 -1.89 4.20
N PHE A 204 11.66 -2.55 4.88
CA PHE A 204 11.08 -2.02 6.11
C PHE A 204 12.13 -1.75 7.20
N PRO A 205 12.95 -2.72 7.64
CA PRO A 205 13.96 -2.46 8.66
C PRO A 205 14.98 -1.40 8.23
N ILE A 206 15.32 -1.32 6.95
CA ILE A 206 16.28 -0.34 6.40
C ILE A 206 15.74 1.10 6.51
N VAL A 207 14.47 1.30 6.12
CA VAL A 207 13.82 2.62 6.22
C VAL A 207 13.60 3.02 7.68
N GLN A 208 13.20 2.07 8.53
CA GLN A 208 12.98 2.36 9.97
C GLN A 208 14.28 2.68 10.69
N ASP A 209 15.39 2.01 10.38
CA ASP A 209 16.71 2.36 10.92
C ASP A 209 17.15 3.77 10.48
N ALA A 210 16.94 4.13 9.20
CA ALA A 210 17.20 5.47 8.69
C ALA A 210 16.37 6.55 9.43
N LEU A 211 15.12 6.26 9.74
CA LEU A 211 14.27 7.15 10.55
C LEU A 211 14.76 7.24 12.00
N ASP A 212 15.12 6.12 12.63
CA ASP A 212 15.59 6.06 14.03
C ASP A 212 16.92 6.83 14.21
N ARG A 213 17.79 6.85 13.19
CA ARG A 213 19.05 7.65 13.17
C ARG A 213 18.87 9.09 12.70
N ASN A 214 17.65 9.55 12.44
CA ASN A 214 17.32 10.87 11.90
C ASN A 214 18.01 11.22 10.57
N ALA A 215 18.21 10.22 9.71
CA ALA A 215 18.82 10.37 8.40
C ALA A 215 18.11 11.42 7.53
N ASN A 216 18.83 11.98 6.57
CA ASN A 216 18.26 12.81 5.51
C ASN A 216 17.65 11.92 4.43
N ILE A 217 16.32 11.79 4.44
CA ILE A 217 15.57 10.94 3.52
C ILE A 217 14.82 11.82 2.52
N LEU A 218 14.98 11.52 1.24
CA LEU A 218 14.25 12.14 0.13
C LEU A 218 13.29 11.13 -0.50
N LEU A 219 12.00 11.41 -0.48
CA LEU A 219 11.01 10.69 -1.30
C LEU A 219 10.90 11.36 -2.66
N GLU A 220 11.39 10.67 -3.68
CA GLU A 220 11.38 11.13 -5.07
C GLU A 220 10.00 10.92 -5.71
N GLY A 221 9.37 12.01 -6.16
CA GLY A 221 8.18 11.96 -6.98
C GLY A 221 8.50 11.65 -8.45
N ALA A 222 8.14 10.47 -8.93
CA ALA A 222 8.32 10.07 -10.32
C ALA A 222 7.32 10.77 -11.27
N GLN A 223 6.10 11.02 -10.79
CA GLN A 223 5.01 11.63 -11.54
C GLN A 223 4.48 12.88 -10.79
N ALA A 224 3.36 13.43 -11.22
CA ALA A 224 2.83 14.69 -10.70
C ALA A 224 1.39 14.55 -10.23
N THR A 225 0.98 15.41 -9.31
CA THR A 225 -0.29 15.33 -8.60
C THR A 225 -1.50 15.34 -9.51
N MET A 226 -1.49 16.03 -10.67
CA MET A 226 -2.64 16.01 -11.58
C MET A 226 -2.79 14.71 -12.38
N LEU A 227 -1.82 13.80 -12.28
CA LEU A 227 -1.90 12.42 -12.78
C LEU A 227 -2.34 11.44 -11.67
N ASP A 228 -2.77 11.92 -10.50
CA ASP A 228 -3.26 11.08 -9.42
C ASP A 228 -4.60 10.42 -9.72
N LEU A 229 -4.77 9.17 -9.26
CA LEU A 229 -5.98 8.39 -9.48
C LEU A 229 -7.25 9.05 -8.95
N ASP A 230 -7.16 9.74 -7.81
CA ASP A 230 -8.29 10.24 -7.05
C ASP A 230 -8.43 11.76 -7.20
N PHE A 231 -7.31 12.49 -7.19
CA PHE A 231 -7.28 13.96 -7.27
C PHE A 231 -6.84 14.52 -8.63
N GLY A 232 -6.52 13.65 -9.60
CA GLY A 232 -6.13 14.04 -10.95
C GLY A 232 -7.29 14.10 -11.95
N THR A 233 -6.96 14.26 -13.23
CA THR A 233 -7.95 14.33 -14.32
C THR A 233 -8.45 12.94 -14.76
N TYR A 234 -9.15 12.22 -13.88
CA TYR A 234 -9.64 10.86 -14.17
C TYR A 234 -10.58 10.81 -15.40
N PRO A 235 -10.46 9.82 -16.31
CA PRO A 235 -9.60 8.63 -16.26
C PRO A 235 -8.19 8.82 -16.84
N TYR A 236 -7.81 10.04 -17.22
CA TYR A 236 -6.52 10.34 -17.84
C TYR A 236 -5.44 10.62 -16.79
N VAL A 237 -5.09 9.56 -16.07
CA VAL A 237 -4.25 9.57 -14.87
C VAL A 237 -3.29 8.37 -14.91
N THR A 238 -2.30 8.34 -14.02
CA THR A 238 -1.48 7.14 -13.81
C THR A 238 -2.25 6.10 -13.00
N SER A 239 -1.70 4.89 -12.87
CA SER A 239 -2.30 3.80 -12.09
C SER A 239 -1.81 3.75 -10.64
N SER A 240 -1.26 4.85 -10.14
CA SER A 240 -0.77 5.02 -8.77
C SER A 240 -1.11 6.41 -8.24
N ASN A 241 -0.77 6.69 -6.98
CA ASN A 241 -1.02 7.98 -6.35
C ASN A 241 0.28 8.80 -6.21
N PRO A 242 0.61 9.72 -7.14
CA PRO A 242 1.75 10.64 -7.08
C PRO A 242 1.50 11.85 -6.16
N THR A 243 0.78 11.63 -5.06
CA THR A 243 0.59 12.60 -3.97
C THR A 243 1.57 12.32 -2.83
N ALA A 244 1.69 13.25 -1.89
CA ALA A 244 2.50 13.04 -0.69
C ALA A 244 2.02 11.84 0.14
N GLY A 245 0.69 11.65 0.26
CA GLY A 245 0.11 10.46 0.90
C GLY A 245 0.49 9.16 0.21
N GLY A 246 0.43 9.13 -1.14
CA GLY A 246 0.85 7.97 -1.91
C GLY A 246 2.35 7.65 -1.76
N ALA A 247 3.19 8.68 -1.62
CA ALA A 247 4.62 8.49 -1.34
C ALA A 247 4.88 7.79 0.01
N LEU A 248 4.05 8.05 1.03
CA LEU A 248 4.11 7.36 2.32
C LEU A 248 3.69 5.89 2.20
N THR A 249 2.58 5.62 1.52
CA THR A 249 2.10 4.26 1.21
C THR A 249 3.16 3.43 0.47
N GLY A 250 3.90 4.08 -0.43
CA GLY A 250 4.94 3.42 -1.23
C GLY A 250 6.31 3.25 -0.55
N SER A 251 6.54 3.89 0.60
CA SER A 251 7.84 3.91 1.31
C SER A 251 7.80 3.31 2.71
N GLY A 252 6.63 3.29 3.36
CA GLY A 252 6.48 2.83 4.74
C GLY A 252 6.92 3.87 5.77
N ILE A 253 7.08 5.13 5.35
CA ILE A 253 7.32 6.25 6.24
C ILE A 253 5.97 6.75 6.75
N PRO A 254 5.80 6.94 8.07
CA PRO A 254 4.56 7.48 8.61
C PRO A 254 4.46 9.00 8.43
N PRO A 255 3.23 9.56 8.37
CA PRO A 255 3.04 11.00 8.13
C PRO A 255 3.63 11.88 9.25
N THR A 256 3.65 11.39 10.49
CA THR A 256 4.21 12.10 11.66
C THR A 256 5.74 12.21 11.64
N LYS A 257 6.40 11.65 10.63
CA LYS A 257 7.86 11.75 10.41
C LYS A 257 8.22 12.62 9.20
N VAL A 258 7.25 13.25 8.54
CA VAL A 258 7.48 14.12 7.39
C VAL A 258 7.79 15.53 7.86
N ASP A 259 8.97 16.05 7.53
CA ASP A 259 9.39 17.40 7.91
C ASP A 259 8.96 18.44 6.85
N LEU A 260 9.04 18.09 5.57
CA LEU A 260 8.80 19.03 4.47
C LEU A 260 8.21 18.34 3.23
N THR A 261 7.24 19.00 2.60
CA THR A 261 6.78 18.66 1.25
C THR A 261 7.09 19.81 0.30
N ILE A 262 7.81 19.54 -0.79
CA ILE A 262 8.20 20.51 -1.80
C ILE A 262 7.41 20.24 -3.09
N GLY A 263 6.70 21.26 -3.56
CA GLY A 263 6.05 21.26 -4.88
C GLY A 263 6.99 21.81 -5.95
N VAL A 264 7.12 21.11 -7.08
CA VAL A 264 7.88 21.57 -8.24
C VAL A 264 6.91 21.92 -9.37
N PHE A 265 7.06 23.12 -9.94
CA PHE A 265 6.21 23.66 -10.99
C PHE A 265 7.06 24.23 -12.12
N LYS A 266 6.57 24.13 -13.36
CA LYS A 266 7.04 24.94 -14.48
C LYS A 266 6.20 26.22 -14.59
N ALA A 267 6.83 27.30 -15.05
CA ALA A 267 6.16 28.60 -15.26
C ALA A 267 5.10 28.57 -16.37
N TYR A 268 5.07 27.51 -17.17
CA TYR A 268 4.05 27.21 -18.17
C TYR A 268 3.53 25.79 -17.92
N THR A 269 2.32 25.49 -18.41
CA THR A 269 1.71 24.17 -18.22
C THR A 269 1.89 23.31 -19.46
N SER A 270 2.34 22.07 -19.25
CA SER A 270 2.36 20.99 -20.24
C SER A 270 1.70 19.74 -19.64
N ARG A 271 1.20 18.85 -20.50
CA ARG A 271 0.55 17.61 -20.09
C ARG A 271 1.22 16.42 -20.78
N VAL A 272 1.52 15.39 -20.01
CA VAL A 272 1.93 14.08 -20.54
C VAL A 272 0.69 13.19 -20.71
N GLY A 273 0.52 12.59 -21.89
CA GLY A 273 -0.62 11.72 -22.22
C GLY A 273 -1.86 12.49 -22.68
N TYR A 274 -2.93 11.76 -23.03
CA TYR A 274 -4.21 12.38 -23.43
C TYR A 274 -4.97 12.94 -22.24
N GLY A 275 -6.05 13.67 -22.51
CA GLY A 275 -7.01 14.15 -21.51
C GLY A 275 -7.23 15.66 -21.59
N PRO A 276 -8.23 16.19 -20.87
CA PRO A 276 -8.60 17.59 -20.96
C PRO A 276 -7.46 18.48 -20.47
N PHE A 277 -7.16 19.50 -21.26
CA PHE A 277 -6.24 20.58 -20.89
C PHE A 277 -6.91 21.92 -21.22
N PRO A 278 -7.74 22.46 -20.29
CA PRO A 278 -8.64 23.59 -20.61
C PRO A 278 -7.94 24.88 -21.09
N SER A 279 -6.66 25.05 -20.78
CA SER A 279 -5.84 26.18 -21.24
C SER A 279 -5.04 25.89 -22.51
N GLU A 280 -5.27 24.75 -23.18
CA GLU A 280 -4.63 24.43 -24.45
C GLU A 280 -5.06 25.43 -25.52
N LEU A 281 -4.08 26.00 -26.22
CA LEU A 281 -4.27 27.14 -27.12
C LEU A 281 -5.07 26.82 -28.41
N THR A 282 -5.53 25.59 -28.58
CA THR A 282 -6.09 25.09 -29.85
C THR A 282 -7.48 24.46 -29.78
N PHE A 283 -8.18 24.40 -28.63
CA PHE A 283 -9.52 23.78 -28.63
C PHE A 283 -10.49 24.34 -27.57
N ARG A 284 -11.74 24.60 -27.98
CA ARG A 284 -12.89 24.82 -27.08
C ARG A 284 -13.58 23.49 -26.83
N ILE A 285 -13.67 23.08 -25.58
CA ILE A 285 -14.49 21.93 -25.18
C ILE A 285 -15.96 22.36 -25.27
N GLY A 286 -16.73 21.73 -26.17
CA GLY A 286 -18.19 21.77 -26.15
C GLY A 286 -18.74 20.94 -25.00
N ASP A 287 -19.93 21.28 -24.51
CA ASP A 287 -20.58 20.63 -23.36
C ASP A 287 -20.65 19.11 -23.52
N LEU A 288 -19.81 18.39 -22.77
CA LEU A 288 -19.97 16.95 -22.57
C LEU A 288 -21.19 16.72 -21.68
N GLN A 289 -22.32 16.35 -22.31
CA GLN A 289 -23.50 15.94 -21.57
C GLN A 289 -23.19 14.67 -20.77
N LYS A 290 -23.35 14.73 -19.43
CA LYS A 290 -23.04 13.64 -18.48
C LYS A 290 -23.65 12.29 -18.89
N GLU A 291 -24.85 12.30 -19.45
CA GLU A 291 -25.56 11.11 -19.91
C GLU A 291 -24.88 10.44 -21.11
N ALA A 292 -24.42 11.22 -22.09
CA ALA A 292 -23.70 10.72 -23.25
C ALA A 292 -22.37 10.04 -22.85
N PHE A 293 -21.64 10.64 -21.89
CA PHE A 293 -20.42 10.05 -21.34
C PHE A 293 -20.69 8.71 -20.64
N MET A 294 -21.72 8.64 -19.77
CA MET A 294 -22.08 7.41 -19.06
C MET A 294 -22.53 6.29 -20.01
N ARG A 295 -23.32 6.63 -21.03
CA ARG A 295 -23.74 5.67 -22.07
C ARG A 295 -22.54 5.07 -22.79
N LYS A 296 -21.64 5.93 -23.27
CA LYS A 296 -20.41 5.52 -23.98
C LYS A 296 -19.54 4.63 -23.10
N LYS A 297 -19.36 5.01 -21.83
CA LYS A 297 -18.53 4.27 -20.86
C LYS A 297 -19.11 2.91 -20.51
N LEU A 298 -20.42 2.80 -20.25
CA LEU A 298 -21.06 1.51 -19.95
C LEU A 298 -21.06 0.59 -21.17
N ALA A 299 -21.37 1.09 -22.36
CA ALA A 299 -21.30 0.31 -23.58
C ALA A 299 -19.88 -0.28 -23.77
N PHE A 300 -18.83 0.54 -23.64
CA PHE A 300 -17.46 0.02 -23.74
C PHE A 300 -17.13 -0.98 -22.62
N VAL A 301 -17.29 -0.60 -21.35
CA VAL A 301 -16.85 -1.43 -20.22
C VAL A 301 -17.65 -2.74 -20.14
N VAL A 302 -18.98 -2.68 -20.27
CA VAL A 302 -19.82 -3.87 -20.12
C VAL A 302 -19.76 -4.72 -21.39
N ASP A 303 -20.01 -4.14 -22.56
CA ASP A 303 -20.19 -4.92 -23.79
C ASP A 303 -18.85 -5.36 -24.40
N GLN A 304 -17.84 -4.49 -24.39
CA GLN A 304 -16.55 -4.77 -25.05
C GLN A 304 -15.53 -5.43 -24.11
N VAL A 305 -15.66 -5.25 -22.78
CA VAL A 305 -14.69 -5.77 -21.81
C VAL A 305 -15.29 -6.86 -20.92
N LYS A 306 -16.38 -6.59 -20.19
CA LYS A 306 -16.88 -7.53 -19.16
C LYS A 306 -17.69 -8.68 -19.72
N ASN A 307 -18.62 -8.45 -20.64
CA ASN A 307 -19.43 -9.50 -21.25
C ASN A 307 -18.58 -10.54 -21.99
N PRO A 308 -17.54 -10.17 -22.76
CA PRO A 308 -16.65 -11.15 -23.37
C PRO A 308 -15.88 -11.98 -22.34
N ILE A 309 -15.44 -11.37 -21.22
CA ILE A 309 -14.81 -12.12 -20.12
C ILE A 309 -15.84 -13.08 -19.50
N LEU A 310 -17.04 -12.63 -19.16
CA LEU A 310 -18.07 -13.46 -18.55
C LEU A 310 -18.47 -14.64 -19.45
N THR A 311 -18.78 -14.37 -20.71
CA THR A 311 -19.29 -15.37 -21.65
C THR A 311 -18.18 -16.29 -22.15
N LYS A 312 -17.05 -15.76 -22.63
CA LYS A 312 -15.99 -16.58 -23.26
C LYS A 312 -15.07 -17.26 -22.25
N LEU A 313 -14.81 -16.63 -21.10
CA LEU A 313 -13.92 -17.19 -20.08
C LEU A 313 -14.67 -18.01 -19.04
N TYR A 314 -15.77 -17.46 -18.50
CA TYR A 314 -16.49 -18.08 -17.39
C TYR A 314 -17.78 -18.81 -17.77
N GLY A 315 -18.22 -18.72 -19.03
CA GLY A 315 -19.48 -19.34 -19.48
C GLY A 315 -20.73 -18.78 -18.81
N GLY A 316 -20.65 -17.56 -18.27
CA GLY A 316 -21.78 -16.87 -17.65
C GLY A 316 -22.62 -16.08 -18.65
N GLU A 317 -23.79 -15.64 -18.21
CA GLU A 317 -24.69 -14.77 -19.00
C GLU A 317 -24.14 -13.35 -19.12
N PRO A 318 -24.32 -12.67 -20.28
CA PRO A 318 -23.94 -11.28 -20.44
C PRO A 318 -24.89 -10.36 -19.66
N TYR A 319 -24.37 -9.20 -19.25
CA TYR A 319 -25.19 -8.13 -18.73
C TYR A 319 -25.74 -7.27 -19.87
N ASP A 320 -27.01 -6.87 -19.75
CA ASP A 320 -27.58 -5.79 -20.55
C ASP A 320 -27.21 -4.44 -19.94
N TRP A 321 -26.28 -3.74 -20.58
CA TRP A 321 -25.80 -2.47 -20.09
C TRP A 321 -26.84 -1.34 -20.21
N GLU A 322 -27.83 -1.46 -21.11
CA GLU A 322 -28.90 -0.45 -21.25
C GLU A 322 -29.86 -0.53 -20.06
N SER A 323 -30.26 -1.75 -19.67
CA SER A 323 -31.02 -1.97 -18.43
C SER A 323 -30.24 -1.51 -17.19
N MET A 324 -28.93 -1.82 -17.11
CA MET A 324 -28.08 -1.33 -16.02
C MET A 324 -28.04 0.20 -15.99
N LEU A 325 -27.90 0.87 -17.14
CA LEU A 325 -27.90 2.34 -17.21
C LEU A 325 -29.22 2.91 -16.69
N ALA A 326 -30.36 2.35 -17.08
CA ALA A 326 -31.68 2.81 -16.63
C ALA A 326 -31.87 2.64 -15.11
N GLU A 327 -31.43 1.51 -14.56
CA GLU A 327 -31.43 1.26 -13.11
C GLU A 327 -30.54 2.26 -12.37
N TYR A 328 -29.27 2.40 -12.79
CA TYR A 328 -28.31 3.28 -12.14
C TYR A 328 -28.65 4.76 -12.29
N ALA A 329 -29.33 5.16 -13.38
CA ALA A 329 -29.86 6.52 -13.53
C ALA A 329 -30.92 6.84 -12.46
N THR A 330 -31.68 5.85 -12.00
CA THR A 330 -32.64 6.02 -10.90
C THR A 330 -31.89 6.22 -9.58
N TYR A 331 -30.83 5.45 -9.32
CA TYR A 331 -29.98 5.65 -8.14
C TYR A 331 -29.26 7.00 -8.17
N ALA A 332 -28.76 7.43 -9.34
CA ALA A 332 -28.12 8.73 -9.50
C ALA A 332 -29.03 9.88 -9.07
N LYS A 333 -30.32 9.85 -9.45
CA LYS A 333 -31.31 10.85 -9.01
C LYS A 333 -31.53 10.87 -7.50
N GLN A 334 -31.52 9.69 -6.85
CA GLN A 334 -31.68 9.58 -5.40
C GLN A 334 -30.42 10.06 -4.65
N LEU A 335 -29.24 9.84 -5.22
CA LEU A 335 -27.95 10.16 -4.62
C LEU A 335 -27.49 11.60 -4.92
N ASP A 336 -28.03 12.25 -5.95
CA ASP A 336 -27.64 13.60 -6.40
C ASP A 336 -27.53 14.64 -5.27
N PRO A 337 -28.45 14.71 -4.28
CA PRO A 337 -28.33 15.68 -3.18
C PRO A 337 -27.10 15.47 -2.27
N TYR A 338 -26.52 14.28 -2.27
CA TYR A 338 -25.38 13.89 -1.43
C TYR A 338 -24.04 13.92 -2.18
N ILE A 339 -24.06 13.93 -3.52
CA ILE A 339 -22.85 13.93 -4.34
C ILE A 339 -22.29 15.35 -4.37
N LYS A 340 -21.14 15.53 -3.72
CA LYS A 340 -20.40 16.80 -3.66
C LYS A 340 -18.93 16.56 -3.93
N ASP A 341 -18.25 17.56 -4.45
CA ASP A 341 -16.79 17.58 -4.41
C ASP A 341 -16.34 17.71 -2.94
N THR A 342 -15.67 16.69 -2.44
CA THR A 342 -15.24 16.61 -1.04
C THR A 342 -13.95 17.39 -0.80
N PHE A 343 -13.13 17.63 -1.83
CA PHE A 343 -11.86 18.32 -1.70
C PHE A 343 -12.00 19.72 -1.07
N PRO A 344 -12.84 20.65 -1.59
CA PRO A 344 -12.98 21.97 -0.99
C PRO A 344 -13.56 21.93 0.43
N ILE A 345 -14.38 20.94 0.76
CA ILE A 345 -14.95 20.76 2.11
C ILE A 345 -13.84 20.42 3.11
N VAL A 346 -12.93 19.52 2.74
CA VAL A 346 -11.79 19.13 3.57
C VAL A 346 -10.81 20.30 3.71
N GLN A 347 -10.51 21.02 2.63
CA GLN A 347 -9.58 22.16 2.69
C GLN A 347 -10.14 23.31 3.55
N ASP A 348 -11.42 23.66 3.43
CA ASP A 348 -12.07 24.65 4.30
C ASP A 348 -11.99 24.25 5.78
N ALA A 349 -12.21 22.96 6.08
CA ALA A 349 -12.08 22.44 7.44
C ALA A 349 -10.64 22.56 7.99
N LEU A 350 -9.62 22.36 7.15
CA LEU A 350 -8.23 22.57 7.51
C LEU A 350 -7.92 24.07 7.74
N ASP A 351 -8.39 24.95 6.85
CA ASP A 351 -8.13 26.39 6.91
C ASP A 351 -8.73 27.03 8.17
N ARG A 352 -9.89 26.54 8.62
CA ARG A 352 -10.54 26.97 9.88
C ARG A 352 -10.05 26.24 11.13
N ASN A 353 -9.01 25.41 11.02
CA ASN A 353 -8.45 24.58 12.10
C ASN A 353 -9.53 23.74 12.82
N ALA A 354 -10.42 23.10 12.07
CA ALA A 354 -11.45 22.24 12.63
C ALA A 354 -10.86 20.94 13.19
N ASN A 355 -11.52 20.34 14.18
CA ASN A 355 -11.24 18.97 14.60
C ASN A 355 -11.67 18.00 13.49
N ILE A 356 -10.71 17.37 12.83
CA ILE A 356 -10.92 16.37 11.78
C ILE A 356 -10.46 15.00 12.30
N LEU A 357 -11.31 13.99 12.17
CA LEU A 357 -10.98 12.60 12.47
C LEU A 357 -11.04 11.79 11.18
N LEU A 358 -9.92 11.16 10.81
CA LEU A 358 -9.89 10.17 9.74
C LEU A 358 -10.14 8.78 10.31
N GLU A 359 -11.31 8.21 9.98
CA GLU A 359 -11.66 6.85 10.41
C GLU A 359 -11.02 5.81 9.47
N GLY A 360 -10.13 4.99 10.02
CA GLY A 360 -9.55 3.86 9.29
C GLY A 360 -10.50 2.67 9.25
N ALA A 361 -10.56 1.99 8.10
CA ALA A 361 -11.20 0.69 7.97
C ALA A 361 -10.15 -0.43 7.88
N GLN A 362 -10.52 -1.66 8.28
CA GLN A 362 -9.59 -2.81 8.36
C GLN A 362 -8.37 -2.53 9.27
N ALA A 363 -7.20 -3.10 8.96
CA ALA A 363 -6.00 -3.02 9.80
C ALA A 363 -4.73 -3.16 8.94
N THR A 364 -3.58 -2.69 9.44
CA THR A 364 -2.30 -2.73 8.71
C THR A 364 -1.89 -4.12 8.23
N MET A 365 -2.20 -5.20 8.96
CA MET A 365 -1.87 -6.56 8.49
C MET A 365 -2.75 -7.06 7.33
N LEU A 366 -3.78 -6.29 6.97
CA LEU A 366 -4.62 -6.45 5.78
C LEU A 366 -4.28 -5.42 4.69
N ASP A 367 -3.24 -4.59 4.88
CA ASP A 367 -2.80 -3.62 3.87
C ASP A 367 -2.23 -4.32 2.62
N LEU A 368 -2.51 -3.75 1.45
CA LEU A 368 -2.10 -4.30 0.16
C LEU A 368 -0.57 -4.48 0.04
N ASP A 369 0.19 -3.59 0.65
CA ASP A 369 1.64 -3.53 0.61
C ASP A 369 2.26 -4.14 1.87
N PHE A 370 1.92 -3.57 3.03
CA PHE A 370 2.52 -3.88 4.32
C PHE A 370 1.87 -5.05 5.05
N GLY A 371 0.75 -5.55 4.55
CA GLY A 371 0.03 -6.68 5.13
C GLY A 371 0.54 -8.05 4.67
N THR A 372 -0.21 -9.08 5.04
CA THR A 372 0.11 -10.49 4.74
C THR A 372 -0.30 -10.92 3.32
N TYR A 373 0.17 -10.19 2.30
CA TYR A 373 -0.19 -10.45 0.89
C TYR A 373 0.10 -11.90 0.48
N PRO A 374 -0.80 -12.57 -0.27
CA PRO A 374 -2.00 -12.03 -0.91
C PRO A 374 -3.26 -12.03 -0.01
N TYR A 375 -3.15 -12.37 1.28
CA TYR A 375 -4.29 -12.47 2.21
C TYR A 375 -4.66 -11.14 2.84
N VAL A 376 -4.90 -10.14 2.00
CA VAL A 376 -5.06 -8.72 2.33
C VAL A 376 -6.31 -8.14 1.66
N THR A 377 -6.71 -6.94 2.05
CA THR A 377 -7.66 -6.14 1.28
C THR A 377 -6.99 -5.54 0.04
N SER A 378 -7.79 -5.02 -0.88
CA SER A 378 -7.36 -4.39 -2.13
C SER A 378 -7.17 -2.87 -1.99
N SER A 379 -6.79 -2.41 -0.79
CA SER A 379 -6.61 -1.01 -0.42
C SER A 379 -5.53 -0.85 0.66
N ASN A 380 -5.22 0.40 1.01
CA ASN A 380 -4.20 0.73 2.01
C ASN A 380 -4.85 1.31 3.28
N PRO A 381 -5.14 0.51 4.31
CA PRO A 381 -5.67 0.94 5.61
C PRO A 381 -4.62 1.59 6.52
N THR A 382 -3.44 1.92 6.00
CA THR A 382 -2.39 2.66 6.73
C THR A 382 -2.69 4.15 6.78
N ALA A 383 -2.01 4.88 7.67
CA ALA A 383 -2.14 6.33 7.79
C ALA A 383 -1.81 7.06 6.47
N GLY A 384 -0.81 6.59 5.71
CA GLY A 384 -0.52 7.12 4.37
C GLY A 384 -1.67 6.92 3.37
N GLY A 385 -2.36 5.79 3.45
CA GLY A 385 -3.56 5.52 2.66
C GLY A 385 -4.74 6.43 3.02
N ALA A 386 -4.92 6.74 4.31
CA ALA A 386 -5.93 7.70 4.75
C ALA A 386 -5.69 9.11 4.19
N LEU A 387 -4.42 9.53 4.05
CA LEU A 387 -4.08 10.81 3.40
C LEU A 387 -4.31 10.77 1.90
N THR A 388 -3.98 9.65 1.26
CA THR A 388 -4.23 9.42 -0.16
C THR A 388 -5.72 9.55 -0.49
N GLY A 389 -6.62 9.07 0.37
CA GLY A 389 -8.07 9.16 0.14
C GLY A 389 -8.74 10.46 0.61
N SER A 390 -8.06 11.30 1.39
CA SER A 390 -8.65 12.52 1.98
C SER A 390 -8.12 13.82 1.40
N GLY A 391 -6.96 13.80 0.72
CA GLY A 391 -6.32 15.02 0.20
C GLY A 391 -5.69 15.88 1.29
N ILE A 392 -5.51 15.33 2.49
CA ILE A 392 -4.83 16.00 3.60
C ILE A 392 -3.31 15.80 3.45
N PRO A 393 -2.49 16.87 3.46
CA PRO A 393 -1.04 16.73 3.37
C PRO A 393 -0.46 16.15 4.67
N PRO A 394 0.63 15.35 4.62
CA PRO A 394 1.23 14.73 5.80
C PRO A 394 1.61 15.72 6.92
N THR A 395 2.03 16.93 6.55
CA THR A 395 2.41 18.00 7.49
C THR A 395 1.24 18.58 8.30
N LYS A 396 0.01 18.15 8.05
CA LYS A 396 -1.21 18.53 8.79
C LYS A 396 -1.74 17.41 9.70
N VAL A 397 -0.99 16.31 9.87
CA VAL A 397 -1.37 15.22 10.78
C VAL A 397 -0.80 15.46 12.17
N ASP A 398 -1.67 15.75 13.14
CA ASP A 398 -1.25 16.01 14.53
C ASP A 398 -0.99 14.72 15.33
N LEU A 399 -1.83 13.70 15.15
CA LEU A 399 -1.80 12.48 15.94
C LEU A 399 -2.34 11.29 15.15
N THR A 400 -1.64 10.16 15.23
CA THR A 400 -2.16 8.86 14.80
C THR A 400 -2.41 7.98 16.02
N ILE A 401 -3.62 7.42 16.12
CA ILE A 401 -4.05 6.53 17.21
C ILE A 401 -4.03 5.09 16.71
N GLY A 402 -3.26 4.22 17.37
CA GLY A 402 -3.24 2.78 17.06
C GLY A 402 -4.25 2.03 17.93
N VAL A 403 -5.23 1.37 17.33
CA VAL A 403 -6.24 0.59 18.08
C VAL A 403 -5.90 -0.89 18.01
N PHE A 404 -5.71 -1.51 19.17
CA PHE A 404 -5.39 -2.92 19.30
C PHE A 404 -6.38 -3.60 20.24
N LYS A 405 -6.76 -4.85 19.94
CA LYS A 405 -7.41 -5.69 20.94
C LYS A 405 -6.35 -6.26 21.88
N ALA A 406 -6.72 -6.61 23.11
CA ALA A 406 -5.84 -7.27 24.08
C ALA A 406 -5.39 -8.69 23.67
N TYR A 407 -5.93 -9.22 22.57
CA TYR A 407 -5.57 -10.48 21.94
C TYR A 407 -5.69 -10.29 20.42
N THR A 408 -5.20 -11.24 19.62
CA THR A 408 -5.28 -11.14 18.17
C THR A 408 -6.40 -12.00 17.60
N SER A 409 -7.03 -11.50 16.53
CA SER A 409 -8.11 -12.20 15.85
C SER A 409 -7.97 -12.04 14.34
N ARG A 410 -8.17 -13.11 13.56
CA ARG A 410 -8.14 -13.07 12.10
C ARG A 410 -9.40 -13.68 11.49
N VAL A 411 -9.99 -12.98 10.53
CA VAL A 411 -11.05 -13.50 9.66
C VAL A 411 -10.40 -14.05 8.39
N GLY A 412 -10.79 -15.27 7.99
CA GLY A 412 -10.33 -15.88 6.75
C GLY A 412 -8.93 -16.49 6.81
N TYR A 413 -8.44 -16.87 5.62
CA TYR A 413 -7.17 -17.58 5.46
C TYR A 413 -5.95 -16.65 5.61
N GLY A 414 -4.76 -17.26 5.67
CA GLY A 414 -3.47 -16.59 5.70
C GLY A 414 -2.67 -16.90 6.98
N PRO A 415 -1.37 -16.59 7.02
CA PRO A 415 -0.52 -16.88 8.16
C PRO A 415 -0.99 -16.22 9.45
N PHE A 416 -0.90 -16.96 10.55
CA PHE A 416 -1.16 -16.44 11.89
C PHE A 416 -0.24 -17.21 12.87
N PRO A 417 1.04 -16.84 12.98
CA PRO A 417 2.02 -17.63 13.73
C PRO A 417 1.67 -17.80 15.22
N SER A 418 0.99 -16.80 15.79
CA SER A 418 0.54 -16.75 17.18
C SER A 418 -0.88 -17.32 17.40
N GLU A 419 -1.42 -18.07 16.44
CA GLU A 419 -2.74 -18.70 16.55
C GLU A 419 -2.79 -19.75 17.67
N LEU A 420 -3.88 -19.73 18.42
CA LEU A 420 -4.25 -20.71 19.43
C LEU A 420 -5.28 -21.69 18.86
N THR A 421 -4.93 -22.96 18.88
CA THR A 421 -5.79 -24.09 18.49
C THR A 421 -6.15 -24.97 19.68
N ASN A 422 -6.17 -24.39 20.88
CA ASN A 422 -6.44 -25.06 22.15
C ASN A 422 -7.63 -24.39 22.88
N GLU A 423 -7.97 -24.91 24.05
CA GLU A 423 -9.14 -24.51 24.84
C GLU A 423 -9.11 -23.02 25.22
N ILE A 424 -7.91 -22.45 25.45
CA ILE A 424 -7.76 -21.02 25.73
C ILE A 424 -8.21 -20.18 24.52
N GLY A 425 -7.84 -20.59 23.31
CA GLY A 425 -8.27 -19.93 22.09
C GLY A 425 -9.79 -19.96 21.92
N ASP A 426 -10.44 -21.06 22.30
CA ASP A 426 -11.89 -21.20 22.26
C ASP A 426 -12.59 -20.32 23.32
N GLN A 427 -12.07 -20.28 24.55
CA GLN A 427 -12.58 -19.40 25.61
C GLN A 427 -12.54 -17.92 25.22
N ILE A 428 -11.39 -17.45 24.69
CA ILE A 428 -11.26 -16.06 24.22
C ILE A 428 -12.22 -15.78 23.07
N ARG A 429 -12.43 -16.75 22.16
CA ARG A 429 -13.38 -16.60 21.03
C ARG A 429 -14.81 -16.42 21.52
N GLU A 430 -15.24 -17.26 22.45
CA GLU A 430 -16.61 -17.30 22.97
C GLU A 430 -16.92 -16.03 23.77
N ARG A 431 -16.09 -15.71 24.77
CA ARG A 431 -16.24 -14.50 25.58
C ARG A 431 -16.10 -13.24 24.72
N GLY A 432 -15.20 -13.28 23.74
CA GLY A 432 -15.02 -12.22 22.76
C GLY A 432 -16.12 -12.11 21.72
N HIS A 433 -17.11 -13.02 21.66
CA HIS A 433 -18.08 -13.05 20.56
C HIS A 433 -17.40 -12.92 19.18
N GLU A 434 -16.26 -13.59 18.98
CA GLU A 434 -15.40 -13.42 17.81
C GLU A 434 -15.90 -14.24 16.62
N PHE A 435 -17.08 -13.84 16.11
CA PHE A 435 -17.75 -14.42 14.96
C PHE A 435 -18.00 -13.33 13.90
N GLY A 436 -18.05 -13.71 12.63
CA GLY A 436 -18.42 -12.79 11.55
C GLY A 436 -19.87 -12.33 11.71
N THR A 437 -20.13 -11.03 11.73
CA THR A 437 -21.49 -10.46 11.90
C THR A 437 -22.42 -10.82 10.75
N VAL A 438 -21.87 -10.91 9.53
CA VAL A 438 -22.63 -11.28 8.32
C VAL A 438 -22.58 -12.78 8.07
N THR A 439 -21.41 -13.41 8.19
CA THR A 439 -21.20 -14.81 7.77
C THR A 439 -21.38 -15.84 8.89
N GLY A 440 -21.41 -15.41 10.16
CA GLY A 440 -21.39 -16.29 11.33
C GLY A 440 -20.07 -17.07 11.53
N ARG A 441 -19.08 -16.94 10.65
CA ARG A 441 -17.85 -17.74 10.72
C ARG A 441 -17.01 -17.39 11.94
N ALA A 442 -16.57 -18.40 12.67
CA ALA A 442 -15.63 -18.28 13.78
C ALA A 442 -14.32 -17.62 13.31
N ARG A 443 -13.83 -16.66 14.09
CA ARG A 443 -12.51 -16.05 13.87
C ARG A 443 -11.44 -16.92 14.51
N ARG A 444 -10.26 -16.94 13.87
CA ARG A 444 -9.05 -17.52 14.43
C ARG A 444 -8.55 -16.58 15.52
N ILE A 445 -8.07 -17.12 16.64
CA ILE A 445 -7.68 -16.36 17.83
C ILE A 445 -6.22 -16.64 18.16
N GLY A 446 -5.53 -15.63 18.67
CA GLY A 446 -4.17 -15.74 19.17
C GLY A 446 -3.95 -14.82 20.36
N TRP A 447 -2.83 -14.99 21.06
CA TRP A 447 -2.39 -14.04 22.09
C TRP A 447 -2.15 -12.64 21.52
N PHE A 448 -1.92 -11.64 22.37
CA PHE A 448 -1.48 -10.33 21.89
C PHE A 448 -0.17 -10.48 21.13
N ASP A 449 -0.11 -9.89 19.93
CA ASP A 449 1.08 -9.95 19.08
C ASP A 449 1.75 -8.58 19.04
N ALA A 450 2.73 -8.40 19.94
CA ALA A 450 3.46 -7.16 20.07
C ALA A 450 4.43 -6.95 18.90
N ALA A 451 4.87 -7.99 18.20
CA ALA A 451 5.65 -7.84 16.97
C ALA A 451 4.81 -7.20 15.86
N VAL A 452 3.58 -7.68 15.65
CA VAL A 452 2.61 -7.07 14.73
C VAL A 452 2.24 -5.65 15.18
N ALA A 453 1.98 -5.45 16.46
CA ALA A 453 1.56 -4.14 16.98
C ALA A 453 2.68 -3.10 16.88
N ARG A 454 3.94 -3.47 17.19
CA ARG A 454 5.12 -2.62 17.01
C ARG A 454 5.35 -2.26 15.54
N TYR A 455 5.26 -3.25 14.64
CA TYR A 455 5.32 -3.02 13.20
C TYR A 455 4.23 -2.03 12.75
N THR A 456 2.99 -2.22 13.21
CA THR A 456 1.87 -1.31 12.95
C THR A 456 2.14 0.10 13.50
N CYS A 457 2.70 0.21 14.70
CA CYS A 457 3.03 1.51 15.29
C CYS A 457 4.07 2.26 14.46
N ARG A 458 5.10 1.56 13.97
CA ARG A 458 6.16 2.13 13.12
C ARG A 458 5.68 2.55 11.73
N VAL A 459 4.91 1.70 11.04
CA VAL A 459 4.36 2.02 9.71
C VAL A 459 3.42 3.24 9.75
N ASN A 460 2.63 3.39 10.80
CA ASN A 460 1.61 4.45 10.90
C ASN A 460 2.06 5.65 11.74
N GLY A 461 3.19 5.57 12.44
CA GLY A 461 3.68 6.63 13.31
C GLY A 461 2.74 6.88 14.48
N VAL A 462 2.28 5.80 15.11
CA VAL A 462 1.33 5.82 16.21
C VAL A 462 1.92 6.61 17.38
N GLY A 463 1.28 7.74 17.70
CA GLY A 463 1.65 8.59 18.82
C GLY A 463 1.02 8.14 20.14
N VAL A 464 -0.15 7.49 20.07
CA VAL A 464 -0.83 6.87 21.22
C VAL A 464 -1.57 5.61 20.78
N ALA A 465 -1.66 4.63 21.67
CA ALA A 465 -2.38 3.40 21.45
C ALA A 465 -3.63 3.32 22.33
N ALA A 466 -4.62 2.58 21.83
CA ALA A 466 -5.85 2.24 22.49
C ALA A 466 -5.93 0.71 22.59
N LEU A 467 -5.91 0.16 23.81
CA LEU A 467 -5.99 -1.28 24.05
C LEU A 467 -7.42 -1.67 24.44
N MET A 468 -8.14 -2.27 23.50
CA MET A 468 -9.55 -2.59 23.61
C MET A 468 -9.76 -4.04 24.05
N ARG A 469 -10.95 -4.31 24.61
CA ARG A 469 -11.40 -5.67 24.96
C ARG A 469 -10.50 -6.37 25.98
N LEU A 470 -9.96 -5.62 26.92
CA LEU A 470 -9.09 -6.16 27.95
C LEU A 470 -9.86 -7.08 28.91
N ASP A 471 -11.14 -6.79 29.12
CA ASP A 471 -12.10 -7.56 29.91
C ASP A 471 -12.29 -9.01 29.45
N ILE A 472 -11.94 -9.31 28.20
CA ILE A 472 -12.01 -10.68 27.66
C ILE A 472 -10.96 -11.59 28.30
N LEU A 473 -9.91 -11.01 28.89
CA LEU A 473 -8.82 -11.75 29.53
C LEU A 473 -8.99 -11.90 31.06
N ASP A 474 -10.10 -11.43 31.65
CA ASP A 474 -10.20 -11.34 33.12
C ASP A 474 -9.97 -12.66 33.85
N ASP A 475 -10.45 -13.78 33.31
CA ASP A 475 -10.39 -15.08 33.99
C ASP A 475 -9.09 -15.86 33.71
N GLN A 476 -8.21 -15.32 32.87
CA GLN A 476 -6.99 -16.01 32.48
C GLN A 476 -5.98 -15.98 33.65
N PRO A 477 -5.47 -17.14 34.12
CA PRO A 477 -4.47 -17.18 35.19
C PRO A 477 -3.06 -16.79 34.70
N HIS A 478 -2.74 -17.13 33.45
CA HIS A 478 -1.47 -16.80 32.80
C HIS A 478 -1.75 -16.25 31.40
N LEU A 479 -0.99 -15.23 31.04
CA LEU A 479 -1.07 -14.54 29.76
C LEU A 479 0.24 -14.72 29.01
N LYS A 480 0.16 -14.74 27.67
CA LYS A 480 1.35 -14.66 26.82
C LYS A 480 1.27 -13.44 25.91
N ILE A 481 2.43 -12.89 25.61
CA ILE A 481 2.61 -11.82 24.62
C ILE A 481 3.63 -12.30 23.60
N CYS A 482 3.25 -12.38 22.33
CA CYS A 482 4.19 -12.67 21.25
C CYS A 482 5.08 -11.44 21.03
N THR A 483 6.37 -11.55 21.34
CA THR A 483 7.35 -10.44 21.29
C THR A 483 8.14 -10.41 20.00
N GLY A 484 8.10 -11.49 19.21
CA GLY A 484 8.84 -11.65 17.97
C GLY A 484 8.64 -13.04 17.37
N TYR A 485 9.43 -13.33 16.34
CA TYR A 485 9.37 -14.57 15.58
C TYR A 485 10.76 -15.17 15.41
N ARG A 486 10.87 -16.50 15.42
CA ARG A 486 12.08 -17.21 15.04
C ARG A 486 11.89 -17.89 13.69
N PHE A 487 12.82 -17.68 12.77
CA PHE A 487 12.86 -18.35 11.47
C PHE A 487 14.31 -18.65 11.08
N ARG A 488 14.61 -19.93 10.77
CA ARG A 488 15.96 -20.40 10.41
C ARG A 488 17.07 -19.91 11.36
N GLY A 489 16.80 -19.96 12.66
CA GLY A 489 17.75 -19.54 13.71
C GLY A 489 17.88 -18.03 13.93
N THR A 490 17.22 -17.20 13.12
CA THR A 490 17.21 -15.74 13.29
C THR A 490 15.92 -15.28 13.97
N THR A 491 16.04 -14.32 14.89
CA THR A 491 14.89 -13.70 15.55
C THR A 491 14.55 -12.37 14.89
N TYR A 492 13.26 -12.17 14.64
CA TYR A 492 12.68 -10.96 14.04
C TYR A 492 11.71 -10.33 15.02
N ASP A 493 11.76 -9.00 15.15
CA ASP A 493 10.89 -8.23 16.03
C ASP A 493 9.62 -7.69 15.33
N HIS A 494 9.44 -8.05 14.06
CA HIS A 494 8.34 -7.67 13.17
C HIS A 494 7.94 -8.83 12.22
N PRO A 495 6.74 -8.80 11.63
CA PRO A 495 6.33 -9.75 10.61
C PRO A 495 7.21 -9.69 9.37
N LEU A 496 7.68 -10.85 8.87
CA LEU A 496 8.49 -10.92 7.66
C LEU A 496 7.65 -10.54 6.43
N ALA A 497 8.19 -9.71 5.54
CA ALA A 497 7.57 -9.35 4.26
C ALA A 497 7.19 -10.58 3.41
N ASN A 498 8.04 -11.59 3.50
CA ASN A 498 7.93 -12.83 2.79
C ASN A 498 6.87 -13.75 3.41
N ILE A 499 5.73 -13.89 2.73
CA ILE A 499 4.58 -14.64 3.26
C ILE A 499 4.90 -16.12 3.55
N SER A 500 5.78 -16.74 2.76
CA SER A 500 6.19 -18.13 2.98
C SER A 500 7.05 -18.24 4.23
N HIS A 501 8.00 -17.32 4.43
CA HIS A 501 8.81 -17.32 5.65
C HIS A 501 7.93 -17.02 6.88
N TYR A 502 7.06 -16.01 6.79
CA TYR A 502 6.15 -15.64 7.87
C TYR A 502 5.22 -16.80 8.29
N LYS A 503 4.73 -17.59 7.32
CA LYS A 503 3.92 -18.79 7.59
C LYS A 503 4.64 -19.85 8.42
N HIS A 504 5.96 -19.95 8.28
CA HIS A 504 6.79 -20.98 8.91
C HIS A 504 7.61 -20.44 10.10
N CYS A 505 7.30 -19.23 10.57
CA CYS A 505 7.90 -18.66 11.76
C CYS A 505 7.32 -19.28 13.04
N GLU A 506 8.16 -19.42 14.06
CA GLU A 506 7.74 -19.77 15.42
C GLU A 506 7.55 -18.50 16.24
N PRO A 507 6.40 -18.29 16.91
CA PRO A 507 6.23 -17.15 17.81
C PRO A 507 7.13 -17.27 19.05
N VAL A 508 7.72 -16.16 19.47
CA VAL A 508 8.48 -16.04 20.72
C VAL A 508 7.60 -15.34 21.75
N TYR A 509 7.37 -15.99 22.89
CA TYR A 509 6.46 -15.49 23.92
C TYR A 509 7.18 -14.97 25.16
N GLU A 510 6.63 -13.92 25.74
CA GLU A 510 6.82 -13.54 27.13
C GLU A 510 5.58 -13.95 27.93
N GLU A 511 5.76 -14.49 29.13
CA GLU A 511 4.67 -14.93 30.01
C GLU A 511 4.46 -13.91 31.14
N MET A 512 3.20 -13.70 31.50
CA MET A 512 2.79 -12.81 32.59
C MET A 512 1.67 -13.44 33.41
N GLU A 513 1.59 -13.08 34.68
CA GLU A 513 0.47 -13.47 35.54
C GLU A 513 -0.80 -12.69 35.17
N GLY A 514 -1.91 -13.39 35.03
CA GLY A 514 -3.22 -12.77 34.84
C GLY A 514 -3.82 -12.29 36.16
N TRP A 515 -4.98 -11.63 36.08
CA TRP A 515 -5.58 -10.90 37.22
C TRP A 515 -6.82 -11.54 37.83
N GLN A 516 -7.50 -12.46 37.13
CA GLN A 516 -8.60 -13.29 37.67
C GLN A 516 -9.68 -12.46 38.39
N LYS A 517 -10.03 -11.30 37.82
CA LYS A 517 -10.96 -10.32 38.41
C LYS A 517 -11.63 -9.49 37.33
N GLU A 518 -12.94 -9.29 37.44
CA GLU A 518 -13.69 -8.44 36.51
C GLU A 518 -13.26 -6.97 36.57
N ILE A 519 -13.07 -6.35 35.39
CA ILE A 519 -12.65 -4.94 35.27
C ILE A 519 -13.72 -4.00 34.70
N GLY A 520 -14.91 -4.51 34.31
CA GLY A 520 -15.91 -3.73 33.57
C GLY A 520 -16.54 -2.53 34.31
N SER A 521 -16.37 -2.47 35.63
CA SER A 521 -16.79 -1.34 36.47
C SER A 521 -15.71 -0.27 36.65
N ALA A 522 -14.47 -0.51 36.20
CA ALA A 522 -13.39 0.48 36.29
C ALA A 522 -13.72 1.74 35.49
N ARG A 523 -13.42 2.91 36.07
CA ARG A 523 -13.64 4.24 35.46
C ARG A 523 -12.38 5.10 35.49
N CYS A 524 -11.40 4.76 36.32
CA CYS A 524 -10.08 5.37 36.32
C CYS A 524 -8.97 4.30 36.33
N TRP A 525 -7.74 4.74 36.07
CA TRP A 525 -6.55 3.88 36.03
C TRP A 525 -6.33 3.12 37.34
N ASP A 526 -6.66 3.78 38.46
CA ASP A 526 -6.43 3.22 39.78
C ASP A 526 -7.43 2.12 40.16
N ASP A 527 -8.58 2.05 39.47
CA ASP A 527 -9.60 1.00 39.66
C ASP A 527 -9.14 -0.37 39.11
N LEU A 528 -8.19 -0.37 38.15
CA LEU A 528 -7.69 -1.60 37.54
C LEU A 528 -6.81 -2.41 38.52
N PRO A 529 -6.91 -3.75 38.53
CA PRO A 529 -5.98 -4.59 39.30
C PRO A 529 -4.53 -4.32 38.92
N GLN A 530 -3.60 -4.42 39.88
CA GLN A 530 -2.17 -4.15 39.61
C GLN A 530 -1.63 -4.97 38.44
N ARG A 531 -1.90 -6.28 38.40
CA ARG A 531 -1.48 -7.16 37.30
C ARG A 531 -2.06 -6.76 35.93
N CYS A 532 -3.29 -6.24 35.91
CA CYS A 532 -3.91 -5.70 34.71
C CYS A 532 -3.17 -4.44 34.22
N ARG A 533 -2.82 -3.53 35.14
CA ARG A 533 -1.98 -2.36 34.84
C ARG A 533 -0.60 -2.76 34.33
N ASP A 534 0.04 -3.75 34.96
CA ASP A 534 1.36 -4.24 34.57
C ASP A 534 1.33 -4.81 33.14
N TYR A 535 0.28 -5.55 32.77
CA TYR A 535 0.08 -6.06 31.42
C TYR A 535 -0.04 -4.92 30.38
N VAL A 536 -0.84 -3.89 30.68
CA VAL A 536 -0.98 -2.72 29.80
C VAL A 536 0.35 -1.96 29.65
N VAL A 537 1.07 -1.74 30.76
CA VAL A 537 2.39 -1.08 30.74
C VAL A 537 3.36 -1.90 29.89
N ARG A 538 3.40 -3.22 30.07
CA ARG A 538 4.30 -4.09 29.32
C ARG A 538 4.01 -4.09 27.82
N ILE A 539 2.73 -4.13 27.42
CA ILE A 539 2.37 -3.97 26.00
C ILE A 539 2.86 -2.62 25.47
N SER A 540 2.64 -1.53 26.22
CA SER A 540 3.04 -0.18 25.82
C SER A 540 4.55 -0.09 25.54
N GLU A 541 5.38 -0.72 26.38
CA GLU A 541 6.83 -0.82 26.18
C GLU A 541 7.19 -1.62 24.91
N LEU A 542 6.57 -2.79 24.74
CA LEU A 542 6.88 -3.69 23.63
C LEU A 542 6.51 -3.09 22.27
N ILE A 543 5.38 -2.38 22.18
CA ILE A 543 4.93 -1.73 20.94
C ILE A 543 5.60 -0.38 20.68
N LYS A 544 6.35 0.14 21.66
CA LYS A 544 7.02 1.45 21.63
C LYS A 544 6.05 2.62 21.40
N ALA A 545 4.85 2.54 21.98
CA ALA A 545 3.84 3.61 21.95
C ALA A 545 3.06 3.66 23.27
N PRO A 546 2.76 4.85 23.80
CA PRO A 546 2.00 4.99 25.05
C PRO A 546 0.56 4.50 24.84
N ILE A 547 0.09 3.58 25.68
CA ILE A 547 -1.34 3.23 25.71
C ILE A 547 -2.05 4.25 26.60
N GLU A 548 -2.96 5.04 26.01
CA GLU A 548 -3.71 6.11 26.70
C GLU A 548 -5.17 5.76 26.94
N LEU A 549 -5.72 4.83 26.15
CA LEU A 549 -7.11 4.37 26.25
C LEU A 549 -7.13 2.86 26.51
N VAL A 550 -7.86 2.43 27.52
CA VAL A 550 -8.05 1.01 27.84
C VAL A 550 -9.54 0.70 27.88
N GLY A 551 -10.01 -0.15 26.98
CA GLY A 551 -11.41 -0.58 26.92
C GLY A 551 -11.65 -1.72 27.92
N THR A 552 -12.58 -1.51 28.85
CA THR A 552 -12.94 -2.46 29.92
C THR A 552 -14.31 -3.11 29.69
N GLY A 553 -14.95 -2.84 28.56
CA GLY A 553 -16.20 -3.48 28.16
C GLY A 553 -16.77 -2.91 26.86
N PRO A 554 -17.92 -3.41 26.40
CA PRO A 554 -18.50 -3.05 25.10
C PRO A 554 -19.24 -1.69 25.08
N ARG A 555 -19.64 -1.14 26.24
CA ARG A 555 -20.38 0.12 26.28
C ARG A 555 -19.46 1.32 26.08
N ARG A 556 -20.02 2.41 25.54
CA ARG A 556 -19.30 3.69 25.31
C ARG A 556 -18.62 4.25 26.56
N ASP A 557 -19.16 4.01 27.76
CA ASP A 557 -18.63 4.50 29.05
C ASP A 557 -17.62 3.55 29.71
N GLN A 558 -17.37 2.37 29.13
CA GLN A 558 -16.48 1.35 29.69
C GLN A 558 -15.07 1.46 29.12
N PHE A 559 -14.42 2.57 29.44
CA PHE A 559 -13.01 2.78 29.14
C PHE A 559 -12.34 3.58 30.25
N VAL A 560 -11.03 3.39 30.37
CA VAL A 560 -10.15 4.13 31.27
C VAL A 560 -9.18 4.96 30.44
N THR A 561 -8.91 6.19 30.88
CA THR A 561 -7.92 7.08 30.25
C THR A 561 -6.75 7.34 31.18
N ARG A 562 -5.56 7.62 30.62
CA ARG A 562 -4.34 7.95 31.38
C ARG A 562 -3.97 9.43 31.37
N GLY A 563 -4.91 10.29 30.96
CA GLY A 563 -4.82 11.75 31.15
C GLY A 563 -4.47 12.56 29.91
N ARG A 564 -4.14 11.94 28.77
CA ARG A 564 -3.92 12.69 27.53
C ARG A 564 -5.23 13.15 26.90
N LYS A 565 -5.37 14.45 26.66
CA LYS A 565 -6.43 15.00 25.79
C LYS A 565 -6.12 14.65 24.34
N LEU A 566 -7.11 14.10 23.62
CA LEU A 566 -6.96 13.69 22.21
C LEU A 566 -7.40 14.79 21.24
N PHE A 567 -8.47 15.50 21.58
CA PHE A 567 -8.85 16.76 20.97
C PHE A 567 -8.70 17.86 22.02
N ASN A 568 -8.33 19.06 21.57
CA ASN A 568 -8.34 20.26 22.41
C ASN A 568 -9.77 20.76 22.62
#